data_AF-A0A1H4UNE5-F1
#
_entry.id   AF-A0A1H4UNE5-F1
#
_cell.length_a   1.000
_cell.length_b   1.000
_cell.length_c   1.000
_cell.angle_alpha   90.00
_cell.angle_beta   90.00
_cell.angle_gamma   90.00
#
_symmetry.space_group_name_H-M   'P 1'
#
loop_
_entity.id
_entity.type
_entity.pdbx_description
1 polymer ?
#
loop_
_entity_poly.entity_id
_entity_poly.type
_entity_poly.pdbx_seq_one_letter_code
_entity_poly.pdbx_strand_id
1 'polypeptide(L)'
;MVSANTSFSACEVSGHELGHGSLKVSHVNPGPNPDSDANAAAVSIDLQAGKAGGTAGQGIFLKSTTGGTSGKIVNYVDSTGVTIFALLPDGSLLLRPLDAPPAGTGAGLKICNVGGTLGVVDPTGTFTPLM
;
A
#
# COMPACT_ATOMS: atom_id res chain seq x y z
N MET A 1 -5.18 -20.35 12.03
CA MET A 1 -6.38 -20.00 12.82
C MET A 1 -7.57 -19.99 11.89
N VAL A 2 -8.71 -20.54 12.30
CA VAL A 2 -9.93 -20.67 11.48
C VAL A 2 -11.12 -20.39 12.40
N SER A 3 -12.11 -19.61 11.94
CA SER A 3 -13.33 -19.30 12.70
C SER A 3 -14.56 -19.45 11.82
N ALA A 4 -15.64 -19.99 12.39
CA ALA A 4 -16.98 -19.98 11.80
C ALA A 4 -17.93 -19.00 12.52
N ASN A 5 -17.43 -18.26 13.53
CA ASN A 5 -18.21 -17.26 14.24
C ASN A 5 -18.33 -15.99 13.39
N THR A 6 -19.55 -15.61 13.04
CA THR A 6 -19.83 -14.46 12.18
C THR A 6 -19.89 -13.13 12.93
N SER A 7 -19.92 -13.15 14.26
CA SER A 7 -20.13 -11.95 15.09
C SER A 7 -18.84 -11.32 15.61
N PHE A 8 -17.73 -12.04 15.58
CA PHE A 8 -16.46 -11.60 16.14
C PHE A 8 -15.30 -11.83 15.17
N SER A 9 -14.24 -11.02 15.34
CA SER A 9 -12.99 -11.18 14.62
C SER A 9 -12.41 -12.58 14.85
N ALA A 10 -11.87 -13.19 13.80
CA ALA A 10 -11.19 -14.48 13.96
C ALA A 10 -9.91 -14.33 14.82
N CYS A 11 -9.17 -13.23 14.65
CA CYS A 11 -7.97 -12.85 15.42
C CYS A 11 -8.08 -11.38 15.82
N GLU A 12 -7.58 -11.04 17.01
CA GLU A 12 -7.39 -9.67 17.45
C GLU A 12 -5.96 -9.50 17.98
N VAL A 13 -5.34 -8.36 17.67
CA VAL A 13 -4.02 -7.98 18.16
C VAL A 13 -4.12 -6.57 18.70
N SER A 14 -3.58 -6.34 19.89
CA SER A 14 -3.52 -5.02 20.53
C SER A 14 -2.13 -4.78 21.09
N GLY A 15 -1.65 -3.54 21.01
CA GLY A 15 -0.31 -3.13 21.39
C GLY A 15 -0.26 -1.64 21.77
N HIS A 16 0.83 -1.24 22.43
CA HIS A 16 1.06 0.12 22.93
C HIS A 16 2.52 0.54 22.69
N GLU A 17 2.96 0.43 21.44
CA GLU A 17 4.36 0.61 21.07
C GLU A 17 4.76 2.09 20.98
N LEU A 18 5.99 2.41 21.40
CA LEU A 18 6.56 3.76 21.28
C LEU A 18 7.31 3.99 19.97
N GLY A 19 7.77 2.93 19.30
CA GLY A 19 8.65 3.03 18.12
C GLY A 19 8.62 1.82 17.20
N HIS A 20 7.63 0.93 17.34
CA HIS A 20 7.46 -0.28 16.55
C HIS A 20 6.00 -0.42 16.09
N GLY A 21 5.74 -1.35 15.18
CA GLY A 21 4.37 -1.73 14.83
C GLY A 21 3.84 -2.80 15.78
N SER A 22 2.57 -2.69 16.17
CA SER A 22 1.88 -3.71 17.01
C SER A 22 1.87 -5.10 16.36
N LEU A 23 1.89 -5.15 15.03
CA LEU A 23 2.18 -6.35 14.24
C LEU A 23 3.28 -6.03 13.23
N LYS A 24 4.38 -6.79 13.27
CA LYS A 24 5.46 -6.72 12.30
C LYS A 24 5.53 -8.03 11.52
N VAL A 25 5.47 -7.92 10.20
CA VAL A 25 5.65 -9.03 9.26
C VAL A 25 6.92 -8.79 8.43
N SER A 26 7.74 -9.82 8.26
CA SER A 26 8.95 -9.78 7.46
C SER A 26 8.94 -10.95 6.48
N HIS A 27 9.17 -10.66 5.20
CA HIS A 27 9.42 -11.66 4.16
C HIS A 27 10.90 -11.62 3.80
N VAL A 28 11.51 -12.78 3.56
CA VAL A 28 12.91 -12.90 3.13
C VAL A 28 12.93 -13.78 1.88
N ASN A 29 13.52 -13.27 0.80
CA ASN A 29 13.67 -14.00 -0.44
C ASN A 29 14.45 -15.31 -0.19
N PRO A 30 13.86 -16.49 -0.47
CA PRO A 30 14.51 -17.78 -0.21
C PRO A 30 15.42 -18.24 -1.36
N GLY A 31 15.36 -17.60 -2.52
CA GLY A 31 16.05 -18.03 -3.72
C GLY A 31 17.40 -17.34 -3.95
N PRO A 32 18.19 -17.84 -4.91
CA PRO A 32 19.53 -17.33 -5.17
C PRO A 32 19.56 -15.98 -5.92
N ASN A 33 18.44 -15.60 -6.56
CA ASN A 33 18.34 -14.42 -7.42
C ASN A 33 17.37 -13.37 -6.85
N PRO A 34 17.57 -12.07 -7.15
CA PRO A 34 16.71 -10.98 -6.66
C PRO A 34 15.22 -11.11 -7.00
N ASP A 35 14.88 -11.84 -8.06
CA ASP A 35 13.52 -12.03 -8.58
C ASP A 35 12.91 -13.41 -8.25
N SER A 36 13.59 -14.22 -7.44
CA SER A 36 13.16 -15.60 -7.13
C SER A 36 11.80 -15.67 -6.42
N ASP A 37 11.37 -14.58 -5.78
CA ASP A 37 10.14 -14.45 -5.02
C ASP A 37 9.16 -13.44 -5.64
N ALA A 38 9.24 -13.20 -6.95
CA ALA A 38 8.44 -12.20 -7.66
C ALA A 38 6.91 -12.29 -7.44
N ASN A 39 6.40 -13.46 -7.01
CA ASN A 39 4.98 -13.70 -6.72
C ASN A 39 4.68 -13.86 -5.21
N ALA A 40 5.67 -13.68 -4.34
CA ALA A 40 5.47 -13.68 -2.90
C ALA A 40 4.97 -12.32 -2.41
N ALA A 41 4.32 -12.31 -1.25
CA ALA A 41 3.85 -11.09 -0.60
C ALA A 41 4.01 -11.22 0.92
N ALA A 42 4.30 -10.10 1.59
CA ALA A 42 4.29 -10.06 3.05
C ALA A 42 2.87 -10.25 3.60
N VAL A 43 1.85 -9.69 2.91
CA VAL A 43 0.43 -9.85 3.25
C VAL A 43 -0.35 -10.08 1.96
N SER A 44 -1.12 -11.17 1.91
CA SER A 44 -2.06 -11.49 0.82
C SER A 44 -3.46 -11.65 1.40
N ILE A 45 -4.44 -10.97 0.83
CA ILE A 45 -5.84 -10.95 1.30
C ILE A 45 -6.74 -11.39 0.15
N ASP A 46 -7.60 -12.36 0.41
CA ASP A 46 -8.58 -12.87 -0.55
C ASP A 46 -10.00 -12.72 0.02
N LEU A 47 -10.89 -12.10 -0.77
CA LEU A 47 -12.29 -11.86 -0.43
C LEU A 47 -13.17 -12.83 -1.20
N GLN A 48 -13.53 -13.95 -0.56
CA GLN A 48 -14.24 -15.02 -1.23
C GLN A 48 -15.75 -14.82 -1.25
N ALA A 49 -16.37 -15.16 -2.38
CA ALA A 49 -17.82 -15.12 -2.61
C ALA A 49 -18.63 -16.17 -1.81
N GLY A 50 -17.96 -17.18 -1.26
CA GLY A 50 -18.63 -18.32 -0.64
C GLY A 50 -19.66 -18.97 -1.58
N LYS A 51 -20.80 -19.40 -1.03
CA LYS A 51 -21.90 -20.03 -1.79
C LYS A 51 -22.81 -19.03 -2.51
N ALA A 52 -22.68 -17.74 -2.22
CA ALA A 52 -23.62 -16.71 -2.66
C ALA A 52 -23.21 -16.04 -3.99
N GLY A 53 -22.06 -16.41 -4.57
CA GLY A 53 -21.61 -15.87 -5.86
C GLY A 53 -21.08 -14.44 -5.83
N GLY A 54 -20.97 -13.81 -4.64
CA GLY A 54 -20.32 -12.51 -4.46
C GLY A 54 -20.05 -12.18 -2.99
N THR A 55 -19.27 -11.13 -2.74
CA THR A 55 -19.02 -10.59 -1.40
C THR A 55 -18.90 -9.07 -1.45
N ALA A 56 -19.43 -8.39 -0.44
CA ALA A 56 -19.26 -6.95 -0.23
C ALA A 56 -18.28 -6.67 0.94
N GLY A 57 -17.54 -7.67 1.39
CA GLY A 57 -16.48 -7.49 2.38
C GLY A 57 -15.45 -6.48 1.89
N GLN A 58 -14.92 -5.67 2.81
CA GLN A 58 -13.84 -4.75 2.51
C GLN A 58 -12.49 -5.46 2.64
N GLY A 59 -11.50 -5.07 1.84
CA GLY A 59 -10.12 -5.61 1.95
C GLY A 59 -9.43 -5.10 3.20
N ILE A 60 -9.10 -3.80 3.22
CA ILE A 60 -8.42 -3.13 4.34
C ILE A 60 -9.28 -1.96 4.81
N PHE A 61 -9.58 -1.91 6.09
CA PHE A 61 -10.26 -0.80 6.75
C PHE A 61 -9.35 -0.17 7.80
N LEU A 62 -9.10 1.13 7.68
CA LEU A 62 -8.25 1.91 8.59
C LEU A 62 -9.08 3.03 9.20
N LYS A 63 -9.07 3.14 10.54
CA LYS A 63 -9.80 4.18 11.26
C LYS A 63 -9.05 4.56 12.53
N SER A 64 -8.98 5.86 12.82
CA SER A 64 -8.70 6.36 14.17
C SER A 64 -10.02 6.80 14.80
N THR A 65 -10.46 6.10 15.85
CA THR A 65 -11.78 6.30 16.48
C THR A 65 -11.82 7.48 17.47
N THR A 66 -10.68 7.89 18.02
CA THR A 66 -10.59 8.90 19.08
C THR A 66 -9.67 10.03 18.66
N GLY A 67 -10.24 11.12 18.12
CA GLY A 67 -9.50 12.35 17.84
C GLY A 67 -8.67 12.37 16.54
N GLY A 68 -8.83 11.36 15.67
CA GLY A 68 -8.03 11.26 14.44
C GLY A 68 -6.61 10.78 14.70
N THR A 69 -5.73 10.88 13.70
CA THR A 69 -4.30 10.61 13.83
C THR A 69 -3.54 11.78 13.24
N SER A 70 -2.41 12.15 13.84
CA SER A 70 -1.46 13.12 13.25
C SER A 70 -0.40 12.42 12.38
N GLY A 71 -0.31 11.10 12.44
CA GLY A 71 0.61 10.30 11.63
C GLY A 71 0.07 10.01 10.23
N LYS A 72 0.97 9.56 9.34
CA LYS A 72 0.59 9.05 8.01
C LYS A 72 -0.28 7.80 8.18
N ILE A 73 -1.40 7.72 7.45
CA ILE A 73 -2.33 6.57 7.48
C ILE A 73 -1.73 5.37 6.74
N VAL A 74 -1.11 5.64 5.58
CA VAL A 74 -0.32 4.67 4.81
C VAL A 74 1.02 5.33 4.50
N ASN A 75 2.12 4.60 4.65
CA ASN A 75 3.46 5.11 4.36
C ASN A 75 4.32 4.01 3.74
N TYR A 76 4.66 4.16 2.47
CA TYR A 76 5.58 3.30 1.76
C TYR A 76 6.92 4.02 1.59
N VAL A 77 8.00 3.37 2.00
CA VAL A 77 9.36 3.93 2.05
C VAL A 77 10.32 3.09 1.22
N ASP A 78 11.39 3.70 0.74
CA ASP A 78 12.51 2.95 0.15
C ASP A 78 13.40 2.31 1.22
N SER A 79 14.45 1.62 0.76
CA SER A 79 15.44 0.94 1.60
C SER A 79 16.23 1.88 2.54
N THR A 80 16.23 3.19 2.28
CA THR A 80 16.86 4.20 3.13
C THR A 80 15.89 4.84 4.12
N GLY A 81 14.60 4.47 4.06
CA GLY A 81 13.54 4.98 4.94
C GLY A 81 12.87 6.25 4.44
N VAL A 82 13.16 6.70 3.21
CA VAL A 82 12.54 7.90 2.63
C VAL A 82 11.18 7.53 2.04
N THR A 83 10.14 8.28 2.38
CA THR A 83 8.78 8.09 1.84
C THR A 83 8.77 8.20 0.32
N ILE A 84 8.21 7.20 -0.35
CA ILE A 84 7.87 7.20 -1.78
C ILE A 84 6.41 7.63 -1.98
N PHE A 85 5.52 7.04 -1.20
CA PHE A 85 4.07 7.23 -1.28
C PHE A 85 3.49 7.27 0.13
N ALA A 86 2.57 8.19 0.39
CA ALA A 86 1.81 8.17 1.62
C ALA A 86 0.37 8.69 1.44
N LEU A 87 -0.53 8.13 2.25
CA LEU A 87 -1.82 8.74 2.56
C LEU A 87 -1.66 9.51 3.87
N LEU A 88 -1.84 10.82 3.82
CA LEU A 88 -1.69 11.73 4.95
C LEU A 88 -2.99 11.80 5.78
N PRO A 89 -2.93 12.26 7.04
CA PRO A 89 -4.10 12.28 7.92
C PRO A 89 -5.21 13.25 7.47
N ASP A 90 -4.89 14.22 6.63
CA ASP A 90 -5.85 15.12 5.98
C ASP A 90 -6.51 14.52 4.72
N GLY A 91 -6.16 13.27 4.37
CA GLY A 91 -6.66 12.56 3.20
C GLY A 91 -5.88 12.85 1.91
N SER A 92 -4.85 13.70 1.94
CA SER A 92 -4.03 13.99 0.77
C SER A 92 -3.06 12.85 0.46
N LEU A 93 -2.70 12.72 -0.83
CA LEU A 93 -1.68 11.78 -1.28
C LEU A 93 -0.36 12.50 -1.46
N LEU A 94 0.66 12.05 -0.73
CA LEU A 94 2.03 12.46 -0.96
C LEU A 94 2.67 11.50 -1.96
N LEU A 95 3.15 12.06 -3.06
CA LEU A 95 3.99 11.39 -4.03
C LEU A 95 5.37 12.02 -4.00
N ARG A 96 6.41 11.24 -3.72
CA ARG A 96 7.79 11.75 -3.76
C ARG A 96 8.12 12.28 -5.16
N PRO A 97 8.69 13.49 -5.28
CA PRO A 97 9.17 13.99 -6.56
C PRO A 97 10.19 13.04 -7.18
N LEU A 98 10.00 12.72 -8.45
CA LEU A 98 10.98 12.03 -9.28
C LEU A 98 11.84 13.06 -10.00
N ASP A 99 13.13 12.77 -10.15
CA ASP A 99 14.08 13.65 -10.85
C ASP A 99 13.81 13.71 -12.36
N ALA A 100 13.19 12.65 -12.91
CA ALA A 100 12.82 12.54 -14.31
C ALA A 100 11.55 11.70 -14.48
N PRO A 101 10.85 11.82 -15.62
CA PRO A 101 9.75 10.92 -15.95
C PRO A 101 10.20 9.45 -15.89
N PRO A 102 9.47 8.57 -15.18
CA PRO A 102 9.75 7.14 -15.19
C PRO A 102 9.54 6.56 -16.59
N ALA A 103 10.16 5.42 -16.88
CA ALA A 103 9.89 4.67 -18.10
C ALA A 103 8.39 4.34 -18.22
N GLY A 104 7.85 4.33 -19.44
CA GLY A 104 6.49 3.88 -19.70
C GLY A 104 6.28 2.41 -19.32
N THR A 105 5.03 2.01 -19.13
CA THR A 105 4.66 0.59 -18.99
C THR A 105 3.59 0.23 -20.00
N GLY A 106 3.68 -0.96 -20.59
CA GLY A 106 2.60 -1.51 -21.42
C GLY A 106 1.27 -1.71 -20.69
N ALA A 107 1.25 -1.52 -19.37
CA ALA A 107 0.08 -1.65 -18.49
C ALA A 107 -0.81 -0.40 -18.39
N GLY A 108 -0.45 0.72 -19.03
CA GLY A 108 -1.26 1.95 -19.05
C GLY A 108 -0.56 3.22 -18.58
N LEU A 109 -1.34 4.21 -18.15
CA LEU A 109 -0.86 5.51 -17.65
C LEU A 109 -0.36 5.40 -16.21
N LYS A 110 0.66 6.20 -15.88
CA LYS A 110 1.16 6.37 -14.50
C LYS A 110 0.89 7.79 -14.02
N ILE A 111 0.33 7.96 -12.83
CA ILE A 111 0.26 9.27 -12.17
C ILE A 111 1.58 9.49 -11.42
N CYS A 112 2.23 10.63 -11.63
CA CYS A 112 3.57 10.90 -11.11
C CYS A 112 3.70 12.35 -10.63
N ASN A 113 4.55 12.55 -9.64
CA ASN A 113 5.10 13.86 -9.29
C ASN A 113 6.53 13.93 -9.87
N VAL A 114 6.77 14.77 -10.90
CA VAL A 114 8.08 14.93 -11.54
C VAL A 114 8.58 16.35 -11.27
N GLY A 115 9.70 16.48 -10.57
CA GLY A 115 10.26 17.78 -10.21
C GLY A 115 9.31 18.71 -9.43
N GLY A 116 8.32 18.16 -8.72
CA GLY A 116 7.29 18.93 -8.02
C GLY A 116 6.00 19.18 -8.83
N THR A 117 5.92 18.71 -10.07
CA THR A 117 4.74 18.85 -10.94
C THR A 117 3.96 17.55 -11.00
N LEU A 118 2.67 17.59 -10.69
CA LEU A 118 1.77 16.45 -10.88
C LEU A 118 1.47 16.26 -12.37
N GLY A 119 1.55 15.04 -12.86
CA GLY A 119 1.28 14.71 -14.25
C GLY A 119 1.03 13.24 -14.47
N VAL A 120 0.79 12.89 -15.74
CA VAL A 120 0.70 11.49 -16.20
C VAL A 120 1.88 11.15 -17.10
N VAL A 121 2.40 9.92 -16.96
CA VAL A 121 3.35 9.34 -17.91
C VAL A 121 2.63 8.26 -18.71
N ASP A 122 2.77 8.33 -20.04
CA ASP A 122 2.15 7.38 -20.96
C ASP A 122 3.01 6.11 -21.18
N PRO A 123 2.51 5.11 -21.93
CA PRO A 123 3.27 3.88 -22.22
C PRO A 123 4.58 4.11 -23.00
N THR A 124 4.75 5.25 -23.67
CA THR A 124 5.98 5.62 -24.37
C THR A 124 7.01 6.31 -23.45
N GLY A 125 6.61 6.66 -22.22
CA GLY A 125 7.43 7.41 -21.28
C GLY A 125 7.24 8.93 -21.39
N THR A 126 6.29 9.41 -22.18
CA THR A 126 6.04 10.85 -22.34
C THR A 126 5.27 11.38 -21.13
N PHE A 127 5.79 12.44 -20.51
CA PHE A 127 5.16 13.11 -19.36
C PHE A 127 4.25 14.25 -19.81
N THR A 128 3.02 14.26 -19.31
CA THR A 128 2.03 15.33 -19.52
C THR A 128 1.63 15.90 -18.16
N PRO A 129 1.97 17.16 -17.86
CA PRO A 129 1.52 17.83 -16.63
C PRO A 129 0.00 17.94 -16.55
N LEU A 130 -0.56 17.77 -15.35
CA LEU A 130 -1.94 18.12 -15.04
C LEU A 130 -1.97 19.60 -14.67
N MET A 131 -2.10 20.48 -15.67
CA MET A 131 -2.35 21.91 -15.47
C MET A 131 -3.82 22.16 -15.18
#